data_AF-A0A961BLD5-F1
#
_entry.id   AF-A0A961BLD5-F1
#
_cell.length_a   1.000
_cell.length_b   1.000
_cell.length_c   1.000
_cell.angle_alpha   90.00
_cell.angle_beta   90.00
_cell.angle_gamma   90.00
#
_symmetry.space_group_name_H-M   'P 1'
#
loop_
_entity.id
_entity.type
_entity.pdbx_description
1 polymer ?
#
loop_
_entity_poly.entity_id
_entity_poly.type
_entity_poly.pdbx_seq_one_letter_code
_entity_poly.pdbx_strand_id
1 'polypeptide(L)' 'MSKKSTGLEPRGFRWVIKGRLAVSERIGGYGFQHRKVRREEELVWLEEIGVNTIVNLYGPEQGVLPY' A
#
# COMPACT_ATOMS: atom_id res chain seq x y z
N MET A 1 23.44 -6.99 -10.06
CA MET A 1 22.97 -5.59 -9.98
C MET A 1 21.72 -5.57 -9.11
N SER A 2 21.77 -4.96 -7.92
CA SER A 2 20.58 -4.82 -7.06
C SER A 2 19.67 -3.76 -7.68
N LYS A 3 18.56 -4.18 -8.30
CA LYS A 3 17.54 -3.27 -8.80
C LYS A 3 16.89 -2.66 -7.56
N LYS A 4 17.29 -1.44 -7.20
CA LYS A 4 16.61 -0.69 -6.15
C LYS A 4 15.16 -0.53 -6.60
N SER A 5 14.23 -1.13 -5.86
CA SER A 5 12.81 -0.84 -6.02
C SER A 5 12.64 0.67 -5.84
N THR A 6 12.04 1.33 -6.81
CA THR A 6 11.87 2.79 -6.76
C THR A 6 10.79 3.15 -5.75
N GLY A 7 9.89 2.20 -5.45
CA GLY A 7 8.80 2.37 -4.52
C GLY A 7 9.11 1.99 -3.06
N LEU A 8 8.18 2.35 -2.17
CA LEU A 8 8.19 1.99 -0.76
C LEU A 8 7.33 0.75 -0.51
N GLU A 9 7.82 -0.19 0.29
CA GLU A 9 6.97 -1.31 0.73
C GLU A 9 5.82 -0.79 1.63
N PRO A 10 4.57 -1.24 1.40
CA PRO A 10 3.45 -0.93 2.28
C PRO A 10 3.70 -1.37 3.73
N ARG A 11 3.23 -0.58 4.69
CA ARG A 11 3.41 -0.94 6.11
C ARG A 11 2.70 -2.25 6.43
N GLY A 12 3.39 -3.14 7.15
CA GLY A 12 2.84 -4.43 7.54
C GLY A 12 2.57 -5.37 6.34
N PHE A 13 3.18 -5.13 5.18
CA PHE A 13 3.01 -6.00 4.03
C PHE A 13 3.39 -7.44 4.37
N ARG A 14 2.49 -8.37 4.09
CA ARG A 14 2.73 -9.80 4.29
C ARG A 14 1.97 -10.64 3.29
N TRP A 15 2.69 -11.56 2.65
CA TRP A 15 2.07 -12.63 1.88
C TRP A 15 1.27 -13.55 2.81
N VAL A 16 -0.02 -13.69 2.51
CA VAL A 16 -0.88 -14.76 3.05
C VAL A 16 -0.71 -16.00 2.17
N ILE A 17 -0.73 -15.80 0.84
CA ILE A 17 -0.40 -16.80 -0.17
C ILE A 17 0.64 -16.18 -1.09
N LYS A 18 1.89 -16.65 -1.02
CA LYS A 18 3.03 -16.07 -1.75
C LYS A 18 2.73 -15.96 -3.25
N GLY A 19 2.83 -14.74 -3.79
CA GLY A 19 2.59 -14.45 -5.21
C GLY A 19 1.12 -14.42 -5.63
N ARG A 20 0.16 -14.53 -4.70
CA ARG A 20 -1.28 -14.52 -5.01
C ARG A 20 -2.09 -13.58 -4.12
N LEU A 21 -1.82 -13.55 -2.82
CA LEU A 21 -2.56 -12.75 -1.85
C LEU A 21 -1.64 -12.22 -0.76
N ALA A 22 -1.61 -10.90 -0.60
CA ALA A 22 -0.94 -10.22 0.49
C ALA A 22 -1.91 -9.28 1.20
N VAL A 23 -1.57 -8.95 2.45
CA VAL A 23 -2.24 -7.94 3.25
C VAL A 23 -1.23 -6.87 3.65
N SER A 24 -1.70 -5.66 3.89
CA SER A 24 -0.91 -4.54 4.44
C SER A 24 -1.84 -3.60 5.19
N GLU A 25 -1.27 -2.59 5.85
CA GLU A 25 -2.03 -1.38 6.16
C GLU A 25 -2.57 -0.73 4.88
N ARG A 26 -3.51 0.20 5.03
CA ARG A 26 -4.03 0.98 3.90
C ARG A 26 -2.90 1.68 3.15
N ILE A 27 -2.85 1.51 1.84
CA ILE A 27 -1.90 2.18 0.96
C ILE A 27 -2.05 3.70 1.11
N GLY A 28 -0.92 4.38 1.31
CA GLY A 28 -0.83 5.79 1.65
C GLY A 28 -0.93 6.07 3.14
N GLY A 29 -1.28 5.10 3.99
CA GLY A 29 -1.57 5.28 5.42
C GLY A 29 -3.05 5.59 5.71
N TYR A 30 -3.35 5.91 6.98
CA TYR A 30 -4.68 6.27 7.46
C TYR A 30 -4.61 7.45 8.44
N GLY A 31 -5.73 8.16 8.63
CA GLY A 31 -5.80 9.36 9.47
C GLY A 31 -4.75 10.41 9.12
N PHE A 32 -4.14 11.03 10.13
CA PHE A 32 -3.08 12.04 9.97
C PHE A 32 -1.79 11.53 9.31
N GLN A 33 -1.58 10.21 9.27
CA GLN A 33 -0.41 9.60 8.62
C GLN A 33 -0.64 9.38 7.12
N HIS A 34 -1.85 9.61 6.61
CA HIS A 34 -2.13 9.45 5.19
C HIS A 34 -1.41 10.51 4.35
N ARG A 35 -0.57 10.08 3.41
CA ARG A 35 0.16 10.97 2.48
C ARG A 35 0.05 10.49 1.05
N LYS A 36 -0.33 11.40 0.15
CA LYS A 36 -0.44 11.14 -1.30
C LYS A 36 0.87 10.62 -1.89
N VAL A 37 2.00 11.25 -1.57
CA VAL A 37 3.32 10.84 -2.06
C VAL A 37 3.66 9.41 -1.62
N ARG A 38 3.40 9.06 -0.35
CA ARG A 38 3.61 7.68 0.14
C ARG A 38 2.74 6.67 -0.62
N ARG A 39 1.47 7.03 -0.90
CA ARG A 39 0.58 6.17 -1.68
C ARG A 39 1.16 5.89 -3.06
N GLU A 40 1.67 6.92 -3.75
CA GLU A 40 2.28 6.78 -5.07
C GLU A 40 3.52 5.88 -5.01
N GLU A 41 4.41 6.09 -4.03
CA GLU A 41 5.59 5.24 -3.83
C GLU A 41 5.22 3.78 -3.51
N GLU A 42 4.19 3.55 -2.70
CA GLU A 42 3.71 2.20 -2.37
C GLU A 42 3.03 1.51 -3.55
N LEU A 43 2.33 2.24 -4.41
CA LEU A 43 1.75 1.70 -5.65
C LEU A 43 2.84 1.27 -6.63
N VAL A 44 3.90 2.08 -6.79
CA VAL A 44 5.07 1.71 -7.64
C VAL A 44 5.71 0.42 -7.14
N TRP A 45 5.89 0.28 -5.83
CA TRP A 45 6.45 -0.94 -5.26
C TRP A 45 5.57 -2.17 -5.52
N LEU A 46 4.25 -2.02 -5.33
CA LEU A 46 3.28 -3.09 -5.59
C LEU A 46 3.27 -3.53 -7.06
N GLU A 47 3.36 -2.58 -7.98
CA GLU A 47 3.49 -2.86 -9.41
C GLU A 47 4.81 -3.62 -9.72
N GLU A 48 5.94 -3.17 -9.13
CA GLU A 48 7.26 -3.80 -9.32
C GLU A 48 7.29 -5.27 -8.87
N ILE A 49 6.51 -5.65 -7.85
CA ILE A 49 6.40 -7.05 -7.38
C ILE A 49 5.28 -7.85 -8.08
N GLY A 50 4.57 -7.25 -9.04
CA GLY A 50 3.57 -7.91 -9.87
C GLY A 50 2.14 -7.94 -9.29
N VAL A 51 1.83 -7.08 -8.32
CA VAL A 51 0.43 -6.90 -7.86
C VAL A 51 -0.33 -6.10 -8.90
N ASN A 52 -1.46 -6.64 -9.35
CA ASN A 52 -2.29 -6.03 -10.41
C ASN A 52 -3.68 -5.58 -9.92
N THR A 53 -4.05 -5.94 -8.69
CA THR A 53 -5.35 -5.64 -8.11
C THR A 53 -5.19 -5.33 -6.63
N ILE A 54 -5.81 -4.25 -6.18
CA ILE A 54 -5.82 -3.82 -4.77
C ILE A 54 -7.28 -3.70 -4.34
N VAL A 55 -7.63 -4.39 -3.26
CA VAL A 55 -8.96 -4.29 -2.64
C VAL A 55 -8.81 -3.55 -1.31
N ASN A 56 -9.50 -2.42 -1.18
CA ASN A 56 -9.56 -1.69 0.08
C ASN A 56 -10.76 -2.19 0.89
N LEU A 57 -10.52 -2.63 2.13
CA LEU A 57 -11.56 -3.08 3.04
C LEU A 57 -12.14 -1.93 3.88
N TYR A 58 -11.54 -0.73 3.82
CA TYR A 58 -12.07 0.47 4.45
C TYR A 58 -13.06 1.18 3.52
N GLY A 59 -14.17 1.64 4.10
CA GLY A 59 -15.15 2.48 3.42
C GLY A 59 -14.59 3.85 3.01
N PRO A 60 -15.27 4.55 2.08
CA PRO A 60 -14.79 5.83 1.50
C PRO A 60 -14.65 6.98 2.52
N GLU A 61 -15.22 6.82 3.72
CA GLU A 61 -15.52 7.90 4.67
C GLU A 61 -14.33 8.30 5.56
N GLN A 62 -13.27 7.47 5.62
CA GLN A 62 -12.15 7.67 6.57
C GLN A 62 -11.01 8.56 6.04
N GLY A 63 -11.26 9.32 4.96
CA GLY A 63 -10.38 10.42 4.55
C GLY A 63 -10.51 11.66 5.45
N VAL A 64 -11.60 11.78 6.21
CA VAL A 64 -11.97 12.99 6.95
C VAL A 64 -12.68 12.59 8.25
N LEU A 65 -11.96 12.06 9.24
CA LEU A 65 -12.45 12.09 10.62
C LEU A 65 -11.51 12.99 11.42
N PRO A 66 -11.83 14.28 11.57
CA PRO A 66 -11.20 15.11 12.58
C PRO A 66 -11.68 14.58 13.93
N TYR A 67 -10.75 14.25 14.82
CA TYR A 67 -11.06 14.35 16.25
C TYR A 67 -11.20 15.83 16.60
#